data_AF-A0A5J4SQ35-F1
#
_entry.id   AF-A0A5J4SQ35-F1
#
_cell.length_a   1.000
_cell.length_b   1.000
_cell.length_c   1.000
_cell.angle_alpha   90.00
_cell.angle_beta   90.00
_cell.angle_gamma   90.00
#
_symmetry.space_group_name_H-M   'P 1'
#
loop_
_entity.id
_entity.type
_entity.pdbx_description
1 polymer ?
#
loop_
_entity_poly.entity_id
_entity_poly.type
_entity_poly.pdbx_seq_one_letter_code
_entity_poly.pdbx_strand_id
1 'polypeptide(L)'
;MQITGTHFNYYQVCKRKLWLFASGIGMEHTSDLVYEGKLVHEDSYPQRSAKYEEIELEGIKVDFYDTKERVIHEIKKSNKVEVAHEWQLKYYIYVFERNGIEGVTGMLEYPLLRKKDTVVLSDIDRERIGEMEKEICGLIESAECPPLQKKRICGNCSYFDFCYSGNEEEG
;
A
#
# COMPACT_ATOMS: atom_id res chain seq x y z
N MET A 1 15.33 -1.67 10.22
CA MET A 1 14.61 -2.46 9.20
C MET A 1 14.30 -1.57 8.00
N GLN A 2 14.23 -2.09 6.77
CA GLN A 2 13.81 -1.31 5.60
C GLN A 2 12.28 -1.35 5.43
N ILE A 3 11.64 -0.19 5.40
CA ILE A 3 10.19 -0.06 5.23
C ILE A 3 9.84 -0.17 3.74
N THR A 4 8.88 -1.03 3.43
CA THR A 4 8.40 -1.25 2.05
C THR A 4 7.08 -0.53 1.80
N GLY A 5 6.69 -0.42 0.53
CA GLY A 5 5.37 0.09 0.17
C GLY A 5 4.20 -0.66 0.83
N THR A 6 4.35 -1.98 0.97
CA THR A 6 3.37 -2.83 1.66
C THR A 6 3.25 -2.49 3.14
N HIS A 7 4.37 -2.24 3.82
CA HIS A 7 4.35 -1.82 5.23
C HIS A 7 3.56 -0.51 5.40
N PHE A 8 3.84 0.47 4.53
CA PHE A 8 3.15 1.76 4.56
C PHE A 8 1.64 1.62 4.30
N ASN A 9 1.26 0.83 3.28
CA ASN A 9 -0.14 0.54 3.01
C ASN A 9 -0.82 -0.13 4.21
N TYR A 10 -0.21 -1.15 4.81
CA TYR A 10 -0.81 -1.89 5.91
C TYR A 10 -0.89 -1.06 7.18
N TYR A 11 0.08 -0.19 7.45
CA TYR A 11 0.00 0.79 8.53
C TYR A 11 -1.28 1.64 8.43
N GLN A 12 -1.58 2.18 7.24
CA GLN A 12 -2.76 2.99 6.97
C GLN A 12 -4.07 2.19 7.08
N VAL A 13 -4.05 0.93 6.64
CA VAL A 13 -5.24 0.07 6.61
C VAL A 13 -5.54 -0.53 8.00
N CYS A 14 -4.57 -1.20 8.61
CA CYS A 14 -4.73 -1.92 9.86
C CYS A 14 -3.38 -2.26 10.53
N LYS A 15 -3.14 -1.69 11.72
CA LYS A 15 -1.93 -1.95 12.54
C LYS A 15 -1.74 -3.44 12.87
N ARG A 16 -2.80 -4.17 13.20
CA ARG A 16 -2.73 -5.63 13.43
C ARG A 16 -2.28 -6.38 12.18
N LYS A 17 -2.80 -5.99 11.01
CA LYS A 17 -2.41 -6.58 9.72
C LYS A 17 -0.92 -6.34 9.43
N LEU A 18 -0.45 -5.11 9.64
CA LEU A 18 0.97 -4.76 9.51
C LEU A 18 1.85 -5.64 10.41
N TRP A 19 1.50 -5.76 11.69
CA TRP A 19 2.26 -6.58 12.63
C TRP A 19 2.30 -8.05 12.22
N LEU A 20 1.15 -8.63 11.84
CA LEU A 20 1.07 -10.03 11.41
C LEU A 20 1.93 -10.29 10.16
N PHE A 21 1.82 -9.42 9.17
CA PHE A 21 2.63 -9.48 7.95
C PHE A 21 4.13 -9.42 8.27
N ALA A 22 4.56 -8.45 9.09
CA ALA A 22 5.96 -8.29 9.47
C ALA A 22 6.49 -9.46 10.34
N SER A 23 5.60 -10.14 11.07
CA SER A 23 5.91 -11.35 11.84
C SER A 23 5.93 -12.63 10.99
N GLY A 24 5.85 -12.51 9.65
CA GLY A 24 5.88 -13.64 8.72
C GLY A 24 4.55 -14.39 8.58
N ILE A 25 3.46 -13.87 9.15
CA ILE A 25 2.13 -14.45 9.05
C ILE A 25 1.42 -13.79 7.86
N GLY A 26 1.65 -14.30 6.65
CA GLY A 26 1.01 -13.81 5.43
C GLY A 26 -0.26 -14.58 5.08
N MET A 27 -1.35 -13.88 4.76
CA MET A 27 -2.66 -14.47 4.40
C MET A 27 -3.12 -14.08 2.99
N GLU A 28 -2.34 -13.28 2.27
CA GLU A 28 -2.73 -12.70 0.98
C GLU A 28 -3.00 -13.76 -0.10
N HIS A 29 -2.35 -14.92 0.00
CA HIS A 29 -2.47 -16.03 -0.93
C HIS A 29 -3.80 -16.80 -0.84
N THR A 30 -4.56 -16.65 0.25
CA THR A 30 -5.87 -17.29 0.42
C THR A 30 -7.03 -16.40 -0.05
N SER A 31 -6.74 -15.20 -0.55
CA SER A 31 -7.76 -14.21 -0.87
C SER A 31 -7.97 -14.06 -2.39
N ASP A 32 -9.14 -14.48 -2.86
CA ASP A 32 -9.58 -14.27 -4.25
C ASP A 32 -9.58 -12.78 -4.63
N LEU A 33 -9.91 -11.90 -3.68
CA LEU A 33 -9.89 -10.46 -3.90
C LEU A 33 -8.49 -9.91 -4.19
N VAL A 34 -7.46 -10.48 -3.56
CA VAL A 34 -6.06 -10.14 -3.83
C VAL A 34 -5.66 -10.65 -5.21
N TYR A 35 -6.05 -11.89 -5.55
CA TYR A 35 -5.79 -12.46 -6.87
C TYR A 35 -6.44 -11.64 -7.99
N GLU A 36 -7.72 -11.30 -7.86
CA GLU A 36 -8.42 -10.41 -8.80
C GLU A 36 -7.75 -9.03 -8.91
N GLY A 37 -7.19 -8.51 -7.82
CA GLY A 37 -6.41 -7.26 -7.86
C GLY A 37 -5.17 -7.34 -8.74
N LYS A 38 -4.46 -8.48 -8.72
CA LYS A 38 -3.30 -8.73 -9.58
C LYS A 38 -3.71 -8.81 -11.06
N LEU A 39 -4.83 -9.47 -11.36
CA LEU A 39 -5.36 -9.53 -12.74
C LEU A 39 -5.72 -8.14 -13.27
N VAL A 40 -6.40 -7.31 -12.47
CA VAL A 40 -6.70 -5.93 -12.87
C VAL A 40 -5.43 -5.15 -13.19
N HIS A 41 -4.37 -5.35 -12.42
CA HIS A 41 -3.08 -4.71 -12.69
C HIS A 41 -2.46 -5.20 -14.01
N GLU A 42 -2.47 -6.51 -14.26
CA GLU A 42 -1.97 -7.10 -15.52
C GLU A 42 -2.74 -6.60 -16.76
N ASP A 43 -4.07 -6.49 -16.66
CA ASP A 43 -4.94 -6.08 -17.78
C ASP A 43 -4.96 -4.56 -18.02
N SER A 44 -4.60 -3.74 -17.03
CA SER A 44 -4.69 -2.27 -17.15
C SER A 44 -3.63 -1.68 -18.07
N TYR A 45 -2.50 -2.39 -18.28
CA TYR A 45 -1.45 -2.00 -19.23
C TYR A 45 -1.07 -3.18 -20.15
N PRO A 46 -1.95 -3.54 -21.10
CA PRO A 46 -1.77 -4.72 -21.96
C PRO A 46 -0.62 -4.55 -22.96
N GLN A 47 -0.22 -3.30 -23.25
CA GLN A 47 0.93 -2.98 -24.08
C GLN A 47 2.11 -2.62 -23.19
N ARG A 48 2.71 -3.56 -22.45
CA ARG A 48 4.01 -3.39 -21.78
C ARG A 48 5.18 -3.27 -22.79
N SER A 49 5.06 -2.41 -23.80
CA SER A 49 6.15 -2.18 -24.77
C SER A 49 7.40 -1.67 -24.03
N ALA A 50 8.59 -1.75 -24.63
CA ALA A 50 9.88 -1.48 -23.97
C ALA A 50 10.11 -0.07 -23.36
N LYS A 51 9.06 0.76 -23.20
CA LYS A 51 9.04 2.08 -22.56
C LYS A 51 8.50 2.09 -21.12
N TYR A 52 7.96 0.97 -20.60
CA TYR A 52 7.46 0.90 -19.22
C TYR A 52 8.57 0.35 -18.32
N GLU A 53 9.00 1.13 -17.34
CA GLU A 53 9.96 0.68 -16.32
C GLU A 53 9.18 0.42 -15.02
N GLU A 54 8.99 -0.86 -14.66
CA GLU A 54 8.71 -1.22 -13.27
C GLU A 54 9.96 -0.82 -12.48
N ILE A 55 9.83 0.13 -11.55
CA ILE A 55 10.95 0.57 -10.72
C ILE A 55 10.82 -0.08 -9.34
N GLU A 56 11.88 -0.77 -8.96
CA GLU A 56 12.10 -1.20 -7.59
C GLU A 56 13.20 -0.32 -6.98
N LEU A 57 12.83 0.43 -5.95
CA LEU A 57 13.73 1.38 -5.29
C LEU A 57 13.48 1.32 -3.80
N GLU A 58 14.52 1.06 -3.01
CA GLU A 58 14.43 1.06 -1.54
C GLU A 58 13.18 0.38 -0.93
N GLY A 59 12.76 -0.77 -1.47
CA GLY A 59 11.64 -1.55 -0.96
C GLY A 59 10.26 -1.04 -1.38
N ILE A 60 10.19 0.00 -2.22
CA ILE A 60 8.99 0.30 -2.99
C ILE A 60 9.08 -0.39 -4.35
N LYS A 61 7.92 -0.85 -4.83
CA LYS A 61 7.73 -1.32 -6.19
C LYS A 61 6.59 -0.49 -6.78
N VAL A 62 6.90 0.30 -7.81
CA VAL A 62 5.90 1.11 -8.52
C VAL A 62 5.38 0.34 -9.72
N ASP A 63 4.08 0.48 -9.98
CA ASP A 63 3.44 -0.18 -11.12
C ASP A 63 3.95 0.38 -12.45
N PHE A 64 4.06 1.71 -12.54
CA PHE A 64 4.63 2.40 -13.71
C PHE A 64 5.21 3.78 -13.33
N TYR A 65 6.33 4.15 -13.94
CA TYR A 65 6.89 5.50 -13.86
C TYR A 65 7.07 6.12 -15.24
N ASP A 66 6.38 7.25 -15.48
CA ASP A 66 6.60 8.08 -16.67
C ASP A 66 7.79 9.01 -16.43
N THR A 67 8.95 8.64 -16.95
CA THR A 67 10.19 9.45 -16.88
C THR A 67 10.10 10.83 -17.53
N LYS A 68 9.23 11.02 -18.52
CA LYS A 68 9.11 12.30 -19.24
C LYS A 68 8.30 13.30 -18.44
N GLU A 69 7.14 12.86 -17.95
CA GLU A 69 6.23 13.69 -17.15
C GLU A 69 6.57 13.64 -15.64
N ARG A 70 7.48 12.74 -15.23
CA ARG A 70 7.86 12.45 -13.84
C ARG A 70 6.65 12.06 -12.97
N VAL A 71 5.85 11.13 -13.47
CA VAL A 71 4.62 10.67 -12.80
C VAL A 71 4.73 9.20 -12.43
N ILE A 72 4.53 8.87 -11.15
CA ILE A 72 4.32 7.51 -10.70
C ILE A 72 2.85 7.17 -10.87
N HIS A 73 2.53 6.10 -11.58
CA HIS A 73 1.19 5.56 -11.69
C HIS A 73 1.05 4.34 -10.77
N GLU A 74 -0.03 4.31 -10.00
CA GLU A 74 -0.35 3.22 -9.08
C GLU A 74 -1.80 2.78 -9.33
N ILE A 75 -1.99 1.51 -9.70
CA ILE A 75 -3.30 0.96 -10.05
C ILE A 75 -3.93 0.28 -8.84
N LYS A 76 -5.20 0.60 -8.57
CA LYS A 76 -5.98 -0.02 -7.50
C LYS A 76 -7.33 -0.52 -8.01
N LYS A 77 -7.67 -1.75 -7.64
CA LYS A 77 -8.95 -2.38 -8.00
C LYS A 77 -10.18 -1.64 -7.43
N SER A 78 -10.10 -1.09 -6.22
CA SER A 78 -11.21 -0.37 -5.57
C SER A 78 -10.71 0.80 -4.75
N ASN A 79 -11.54 1.79 -4.48
CA ASN A 79 -11.22 2.94 -3.64
C ASN A 79 -11.67 2.81 -2.18
N LYS A 80 -11.99 1.60 -1.69
CA LYS A 80 -12.48 1.39 -0.30
C LYS A 80 -11.52 1.86 0.80
N VAL A 81 -10.22 1.97 0.49
CA VAL A 81 -9.17 2.47 1.39
C VAL A 81 -8.35 3.56 0.69
N GLU A 82 -9.04 4.48 -0.01
CA GLU A 82 -8.43 5.56 -0.80
C GLU A 82 -7.34 6.35 -0.06
N VAL A 83 -7.58 6.72 1.21
CA VAL A 83 -6.57 7.42 2.04
C VAL A 83 -5.28 6.61 2.19
N ALA A 84 -5.39 5.28 2.33
CA ALA A 84 -4.22 4.41 2.41
C ALA A 84 -3.46 4.36 1.09
N HIS A 85 -4.17 4.43 -0.05
CA HIS A 85 -3.54 4.47 -1.36
C HIS A 85 -2.83 5.81 -1.60
N GLU A 86 -3.44 6.93 -1.20
CA GLU A 86 -2.84 8.26 -1.29
C GLU A 86 -1.53 8.30 -0.49
N TRP A 87 -1.57 7.87 0.78
CA TRP A 87 -0.38 7.85 1.63
C TRP A 87 0.71 6.88 1.14
N GLN A 88 0.31 5.73 0.57
CA GLN A 88 1.26 4.83 -0.08
C GLN A 88 1.97 5.53 -1.26
N LEU A 89 1.21 6.23 -2.11
CA LEU A 89 1.80 6.92 -3.26
C LEU A 89 2.62 8.14 -2.84
N LYS A 90 2.22 8.87 -1.79
CA LYS A 90 3.05 9.91 -1.16
C LYS A 90 4.38 9.35 -0.66
N TYR A 91 4.35 8.18 -0.01
CA TYR A 91 5.58 7.49 0.40
C TYR A 91 6.46 7.14 -0.81
N TYR A 92 5.87 6.73 -1.93
CA TYR A 92 6.66 6.43 -3.14
C TYR A 92 7.34 7.67 -3.70
N ILE A 93 6.61 8.79 -3.80
CA ILE A 93 7.17 10.08 -4.22
C ILE A 93 8.31 10.50 -3.28
N TYR A 94 8.13 10.33 -1.96
CA TYR A 94 9.16 10.63 -0.96
C TYR A 94 10.42 9.78 -1.13
N VAL A 95 10.26 8.48 -1.41
CA VAL A 95 11.39 7.58 -1.69
C VAL A 95 12.11 7.98 -2.99
N PHE A 96 11.39 8.39 -4.04
CA PHE A 96 12.01 8.91 -5.26
C PHE A 96 12.82 10.19 -4.98
N GLU A 97 12.23 11.13 -4.25
CA GLU A 97 12.86 12.41 -3.90
C GLU A 97 14.15 12.22 -3.09
N ARG A 98 14.14 11.37 -2.05
CA ARG A 98 15.35 11.12 -1.23
C ARG A 98 16.46 10.38 -1.98
N ASN A 99 16.13 9.74 -3.09
CA ASN A 99 17.10 9.12 -4.02
C ASN A 99 17.50 10.07 -5.17
N GLY A 100 17.19 11.36 -5.07
CA GLY A 100 17.60 12.40 -6.01
C GLY A 100 16.72 12.53 -7.25
N ILE A 101 15.56 11.85 -7.29
CA ILE A 101 14.58 12.00 -8.37
C ILE A 101 13.55 13.05 -7.96
N GLU A 102 13.86 14.31 -8.23
CA GLU A 102 13.05 15.46 -7.82
C GLU A 102 11.91 15.78 -8.79
N GLY A 103 10.87 16.45 -8.28
CA GLY A 103 9.72 16.92 -9.07
C GLY A 103 8.74 15.83 -9.48
N VAL A 104 8.78 14.68 -8.79
CA VAL A 104 7.89 13.55 -9.05
C VAL A 104 6.50 13.82 -8.49
N THR A 105 5.47 13.45 -9.25
CA THR A 105 4.07 13.44 -8.80
C THR A 105 3.48 12.03 -8.93
N GLY A 106 2.28 11.83 -8.40
CA GLY A 106 1.59 10.55 -8.42
C GLY A 106 0.25 10.60 -9.15
N MET A 107 -0.13 9.49 -9.75
CA MET A 107 -1.45 9.23 -10.32
C MET A 107 -2.00 7.91 -9.75
N LEU A 108 -3.05 8.00 -8.93
CA LEU A 108 -3.83 6.84 -8.51
C LEU A 108 -4.88 6.52 -9.57
N GLU A 109 -4.86 5.30 -10.08
CA GLU A 109 -5.82 4.85 -11.09
C GLU A 109 -6.73 3.77 -10.53
N TYR A 110 -8.04 3.95 -10.69
CA TYR A 110 -9.06 2.96 -10.36
C TYR A 110 -9.79 2.53 -11.64
N PRO A 111 -9.26 1.58 -12.42
CA PRO A 111 -9.77 1.23 -13.75
C PRO A 111 -11.26 0.85 -13.75
N LEU A 112 -11.67 0.02 -12.77
CA LEU A 112 -13.06 -0.43 -12.63
C LEU A 112 -14.04 0.70 -12.29
N LEU A 113 -13.54 1.79 -11.70
CA LEU A 113 -14.32 2.96 -11.33
C LEU A 113 -14.18 4.10 -12.36
N ARG A 114 -13.30 3.96 -13.36
CA ARG A 114 -12.90 5.01 -14.30
C ARG A 114 -12.49 6.30 -13.60
N LYS A 115 -11.85 6.18 -12.43
CA LYS A 115 -11.42 7.29 -11.59
C LYS A 115 -9.90 7.41 -11.64
N LYS A 116 -9.40 8.64 -11.72
CA LYS A 116 -7.97 8.95 -11.56
C LYS A 116 -7.82 10.12 -10.60
N ASP A 117 -6.88 10.02 -9.67
CA ASP A 117 -6.60 11.06 -8.68
C ASP A 117 -5.11 11.43 -8.71
N THR A 118 -4.81 12.71 -8.85
CA THR A 118 -3.43 13.21 -8.77
C THR A 118 -3.00 13.36 -7.31
N VAL A 119 -1.81 12.88 -7.00
CA VAL A 119 -1.19 12.93 -5.67
C VAL A 119 0.09 13.76 -5.73
N VAL A 120 0.24 14.68 -4.80
CA VAL A 120 1.42 15.52 -4.64
C VAL A 120 1.95 15.41 -3.22
N LEU A 121 3.26 15.64 -3.05
CA LEU A 121 3.93 15.58 -1.76
C LEU A 121 4.24 16.98 -1.24
N SER A 122 3.57 17.38 -0.15
CA SER A 122 3.84 18.63 0.56
C SER A 122 4.87 18.47 1.68
N ASP A 123 5.39 19.56 2.21
CA ASP A 123 6.38 19.51 3.31
C ASP A 123 5.80 18.92 4.60
N ILE A 124 4.53 19.20 4.88
CA ILE A 124 3.81 18.60 6.01
C ILE A 124 3.68 17.08 5.80
N ASP A 125 3.46 16.63 4.57
CA ASP A 125 3.44 15.20 4.26
C ASP A 125 4.81 14.55 4.50
N ARG A 126 5.92 15.23 4.15
CA ARG A 126 7.30 14.74 4.40
C ARG A 126 7.56 14.53 5.88
N GLU A 127 7.20 15.50 6.72
CA GLU A 127 7.32 15.38 8.17
C GLU A 127 6.48 14.21 8.69
N ARG A 128 5.23 14.11 8.24
CA ARG A 128 4.33 13.03 8.64
C ARG A 128 4.82 11.66 8.19
N ILE A 129 5.42 11.54 7.01
CA ILE A 129 6.05 10.29 6.54
C ILE A 129 7.17 9.86 7.50
N GLY A 130 8.04 10.78 7.90
CA GLY A 130 9.11 10.47 8.85
C GLY A 130 8.59 10.02 10.23
N GLU A 131 7.45 10.55 10.69
CA GLU A 131 6.77 10.05 11.89
C GLU A 131 6.20 8.65 11.68
N MET A 132 5.51 8.43 10.56
CA MET A 132 4.92 7.14 10.22
C MET A 132 5.98 6.05 10.07
N GLU A 133 7.14 6.34 9.50
CA GLU A 133 8.26 5.40 9.44
C GLU A 133 8.70 4.94 10.84
N LYS A 134 8.82 5.88 11.79
CA LYS A 134 9.16 5.55 13.20
C LYS A 134 8.05 4.73 13.86
N GLU A 135 6.79 5.11 13.65
CA GLU A 135 5.65 4.37 14.19
C GLU A 135 5.56 2.94 13.62
N ILE A 136 5.84 2.76 12.32
CA ILE A 136 5.89 1.47 11.65
C ILE A 136 6.98 0.59 12.27
N CYS A 137 8.20 1.10 12.39
CA CYS A 137 9.32 0.39 13.02
C CYS A 137 8.99 -0.02 14.46
N GLY A 138 8.44 0.89 15.27
CA GLY A 138 8.05 0.56 16.64
C GLY A 138 6.93 -0.49 16.70
N LEU A 139 5.98 -0.45 15.78
CA LEU A 139 4.87 -1.41 15.75
C LEU A 139 5.35 -2.81 15.42
N ILE A 140 6.14 -2.99 14.36
CA ILE A 140 6.58 -4.31 13.89
C ILE A 140 7.64 -4.95 14.80
N GLU A 141 8.39 -4.15 15.56
CA GLU A 141 9.34 -4.63 16.57
C GLU A 141 8.67 -4.93 17.91
N SER A 142 7.38 -4.58 18.07
CA SER A 142 6.59 -4.90 19.27
C SER A 142 6.48 -6.40 19.48
N ALA A 143 6.75 -6.86 20.71
CA ALA A 143 6.49 -8.24 21.11
C ALA A 143 4.98 -8.56 21.14
N GLU A 144 4.13 -7.54 21.32
CA GLU A 144 2.69 -7.69 21.42
C GLU A 144 2.01 -7.36 20.08
N CYS A 145 1.17 -8.30 19.63
CA CYS A 145 0.31 -8.09 18.46
C CYS A 145 -0.79 -7.08 18.79
N PRO A 146 -1.00 -6.04 17.96
CA PRO A 146 -2.07 -5.06 18.17
C PRO A 146 -3.44 -5.72 18.29
N PRO A 147 -4.33 -5.23 19.18
CA PRO A 147 -5.64 -5.83 19.40
C PRO A 147 -6.51 -5.79 18.14
N LEU A 148 -7.47 -6.71 18.06
CA LEU A 148 -8.46 -6.72 16.98
C LEU A 148 -9.32 -5.45 17.05
N GLN A 149 -9.36 -4.72 15.95
CA GLN A 149 -10.30 -3.61 15.74
C GLN A 149 -11.30 -4.00 14.65
N LYS A 150 -12.57 -4.13 15.02
CA LYS A 150 -13.65 -4.44 14.06
C LYS A 150 -13.83 -3.25 13.11
N LYS A 151 -13.38 -3.38 11.87
CA LYS A 151 -13.52 -2.36 10.81
C LYS A 151 -14.44 -2.85 9.70
N ARG A 152 -15.10 -1.94 9.00
CA ARG A 152 -15.98 -2.28 7.85
C ARG A 152 -15.26 -3.05 6.74
N ILE A 153 -13.94 -2.84 6.60
CA ILE A 153 -13.10 -3.53 5.61
C ILE A 153 -12.76 -4.98 6.00
N CYS A 154 -12.97 -5.39 7.25
CA CYS A 154 -12.54 -6.69 7.75
C CYS A 154 -13.14 -7.86 6.98
N GLY A 155 -14.41 -7.78 6.56
CA GLY A 155 -15.09 -8.86 5.83
C GLY A 155 -14.50 -9.16 4.43
N ASN A 156 -13.63 -8.28 3.91
CA ASN A 156 -12.88 -8.49 2.67
C ASN A 156 -11.36 -8.58 2.92
N CYS A 157 -10.93 -8.61 4.17
CA CYS A 157 -9.52 -8.67 4.53
C CYS A 157 -9.03 -10.12 4.44
N SER A 158 -7.87 -10.33 3.83
CA SER A 158 -7.23 -11.65 3.77
C SER A 158 -6.96 -12.27 5.15
N TYR A 159 -6.89 -11.45 6.21
CA TYR A 159 -6.65 -11.89 7.59
C TYR A 159 -7.94 -12.15 8.37
N PHE A 160 -9.12 -12.12 7.73
CA PHE A 160 -10.40 -12.22 8.42
C PHE A 160 -10.48 -13.48 9.28
N ASP A 161 -10.33 -14.67 8.68
CA ASP A 161 -10.45 -15.93 9.41
C ASP A 161 -9.44 -16.02 10.55
N PHE A 162 -8.18 -15.63 10.32
CA PHE A 162 -7.16 -15.60 11.36
C PHE A 162 -7.47 -14.64 12.51
N CYS A 163 -8.00 -13.45 12.19
CA CYS A 163 -8.32 -12.46 13.21
C CYS A 163 -9.55 -12.84 14.04
N TYR A 164 -10.47 -13.62 13.47
CA TYR A 164 -11.76 -13.95 14.09
C TYR A 164 -11.84 -15.40 14.60
N SER A 165 -10.83 -16.25 14.35
CA SER A 165 -10.81 -17.66 14.78
C SER A 165 -10.85 -17.89 16.29
N GLY A 166 -10.55 -16.87 17.09
CA GLY A 166 -10.56 -16.93 18.57
C GLY A 166 -11.73 -16.20 19.23
N ASN A 167 -12.66 -15.64 18.45
CA ASN A 167 -13.87 -15.03 19.01
C ASN A 167 -14.97 -16.09 19.03
N GLU A 168 -14.98 -16.92 20.08
CA GLU A 168 -16.22 -17.57 20.49
C GLU A 168 -17.25 -16.48 20.81
N GLU A 169 -18.48 -16.75 20.42
CA GLU A 169 -19.66 -15.90 20.56
C GLU A 169 -19.78 -15.32 21.98
N GLU A 170 -19.59 -14.01 22.13
CA GLU A 170 -20.40 -13.27 23.11
C GLU A 170 -21.68 -12.89 22.37
N GLY A 171 -22.72 -13.71 22.61
CA GLY A 171 -24.06 -13.58 22.04
C GLY A 171 -24.81 -12.31 22.44
#